data_AF-A0A7Y4I052-F1
#
_entry.id   AF-A0A7Y4I052-F1
#
_cell.length_a   1.000
_cell.length_b   1.000
_cell.length_c   1.000
_cell.angle_alpha   90.00
_cell.angle_beta   90.00
_cell.angle_gamma   90.00
#
_symmetry.space_group_name_H-M   'P 1'
#
loop_
_entity.id
_entity.type
_entity.pdbx_description
1 polymer ?
#
loop_
_entity_poly.entity_id
_entity_poly.type
_entity_poly.pdbx_seq_one_letter_code
_entity_poly.pdbx_strand_id
1 'polypeptide(L)'
;MNDSFWRSAPRRLLSTALSTGFGSALMPLGLSVGPSPDSISVYLSEAVGEPVLLSLTVGAARANRKPILNVHRSDGTEIGFAKVGLTPLSNRLVAHEHRALLSLVSAAPDGFTAPTPLHHGVWRGNQVLLMSALRSDRQQVNGQLPIEAAAQIAATTKIQVVSIESSGWVAELCRSVEQFRATEDERLALALDRFVQTYGDLELPFGAWHGDFGPWNLALTSAAPMIWDWERYDLEVPVGSDVIHYVSHQALRRQGDLSAARKVLEDSCRPALRQVLRAAGLPGFANNPMALDAIVIAYLLTIAVRFTSDSLTPQGRPVQALARWHQLVISDQLERTVTRALERP
;
A
#
# COMPACT_ATOMS: atom_id res chain seq x y z
N MET A 1 8.23 -13.45 25.03
CA MET A 1 9.70 -13.24 25.04
C MET A 1 10.04 -12.22 26.11
N ASN A 2 10.94 -12.56 27.04
CA ASN A 2 11.44 -11.58 28.02
C ASN A 2 12.25 -10.51 27.30
N ASP A 3 11.73 -9.28 27.29
CA ASP A 3 12.46 -8.09 26.85
C ASP A 3 13.72 -8.01 27.72
N SER A 4 14.92 -7.98 27.10
CA SER A 4 16.16 -8.01 27.89
C SER A 4 16.20 -6.81 28.84
N PHE A 5 16.72 -7.02 30.05
CA PHE A 5 16.76 -6.00 31.11
C PHE A 5 17.24 -4.63 30.59
N TRP A 6 18.26 -4.63 29.72
CA TRP A 6 18.85 -3.44 29.09
C TRP A 6 17.93 -2.69 28.11
N ARG A 7 16.97 -3.37 27.46
CA ARG A 7 15.96 -2.72 26.60
C ARG A 7 14.75 -2.21 27.38
N SER A 8 14.44 -2.85 28.52
CA SER A 8 13.30 -2.47 29.36
C SER A 8 13.60 -1.35 30.36
N ALA A 9 14.84 -1.24 30.84
CA ALA A 9 15.23 -0.26 31.86
C ALA A 9 15.03 1.21 31.44
N PRO A 10 15.39 1.65 30.22
CA PRO A 10 15.13 3.02 29.77
C PRO A 10 13.63 3.33 29.67
N ARG A 11 12.83 2.36 29.18
CA ARG A 11 11.37 2.51 29.10
C ARG A 11 10.72 2.60 30.48
N ARG A 12 11.17 1.79 31.44
CA ARG A 12 10.68 1.83 32.83
C ARG A 12 11.06 3.13 33.51
N LEU A 13 12.30 3.59 33.36
CA LEU A 13 12.74 4.89 33.91
C LEU A 13 11.93 6.06 33.32
N LEU A 14 11.71 6.06 32.00
CA LEU A 14 10.88 7.06 31.34
C LEU A 14 9.42 6.98 31.80
N SER A 15 8.84 5.78 31.89
CA SER A 15 7.48 5.56 32.39
C SER A 15 7.33 6.07 33.82
N THR A 16 8.27 5.75 34.71
CA THR A 16 8.26 6.22 36.10
C THR A 16 8.38 7.74 36.15
N ALA A 17 9.29 8.34 35.37
CA ALA A 17 9.46 9.80 35.30
C ALA A 17 8.25 10.55 34.74
N LEU A 18 7.52 9.95 33.79
CA LEU A 18 6.26 10.50 33.27
C LEU A 18 5.12 10.35 34.29
N SER A 19 5.06 9.22 35.01
CA SER A 19 4.02 8.96 36.02
C SER A 19 4.13 9.83 37.28
N THR A 20 5.29 10.42 37.56
CA THR A 20 5.52 11.28 38.75
C THR A 20 5.14 12.74 38.52
N GLY A 21 4.59 13.09 37.35
CA GLY A 21 4.17 14.47 37.02
C GLY A 21 5.32 15.41 36.62
N PHE A 22 6.57 14.95 36.68
CA PHE A 22 7.76 15.69 36.19
C PHE A 22 7.97 15.59 34.68
N GLY A 23 7.13 14.82 33.96
CA GLY A 23 7.20 14.65 32.51
C GLY A 23 7.10 15.96 31.72
N SER A 24 6.43 16.98 32.27
CA SER A 24 6.30 18.31 31.67
C SER A 24 7.64 19.09 31.64
N ALA A 25 8.50 18.89 32.64
CA ALA A 25 9.82 19.53 32.70
C ALA A 25 10.82 18.89 31.71
N LEU A 26 10.63 17.61 31.38
CA LEU A 26 11.45 16.87 30.40
C LEU A 26 10.99 17.08 28.94
N MET A 27 9.79 17.64 28.73
CA MET A 27 9.21 17.89 27.40
C MET A 27 8.84 19.37 27.23
N PRO A 28 9.82 20.26 26.95
CA PRO A 28 9.61 21.71 26.89
C PRO A 28 8.68 22.20 25.76
N LEU A 29 8.26 21.31 24.85
CA LEU A 29 7.27 21.56 23.78
C LEU A 29 6.01 20.68 23.96
N GLY A 30 5.71 20.27 25.18
CA GLY A 30 4.66 19.29 25.49
C GLY A 30 3.26 19.72 25.04
N LEU A 31 2.59 18.83 24.31
CA LEU A 31 1.14 18.90 24.09
C LEU A 31 0.42 18.52 25.37
N SER A 32 -0.52 19.34 25.83
CA SER A 32 -1.44 18.97 26.91
C SER A 32 -2.71 18.36 26.32
N VAL A 33 -3.13 17.22 26.87
CA VAL A 33 -4.35 16.51 26.48
C VAL A 33 -5.32 16.60 27.65
N GLY A 34 -6.43 17.30 27.47
CA GLY A 34 -7.50 17.40 28.47
C GLY A 34 -8.58 16.35 28.26
N PRO A 35 -9.29 15.93 29.31
CA PRO A 35 -10.47 15.07 29.17
C PRO A 35 -11.55 15.82 28.38
N SER A 36 -12.11 15.14 27.38
CA SER A 36 -13.31 15.58 26.67
C SER A 36 -14.30 14.42 26.73
N PRO A 37 -15.57 14.65 27.09
CA PRO A 37 -16.57 13.59 27.21
C PRO A 37 -16.84 12.86 25.88
N ASP A 38 -16.43 13.46 24.76
CA ASP A 38 -16.52 12.89 23.41
C ASP A 38 -15.12 12.83 22.77
N SER A 39 -14.13 12.36 23.52
CA SER A 39 -12.79 12.12 22.99
C SER A 39 -12.71 10.79 22.24
N ILE A 40 -11.71 10.66 21.36
CA ILE A 40 -11.41 9.38 20.69
C ILE A 40 -11.06 8.27 21.68
N SER A 41 -10.52 8.61 22.86
CA SER A 41 -10.25 7.62 23.92
C SER A 41 -11.53 7.06 24.52
N VAL A 42 -12.55 7.91 24.76
CA VAL A 42 -13.87 7.45 25.24
C VAL A 42 -14.51 6.56 24.19
N TYR A 43 -14.55 7.00 22.92
CA TYR A 43 -15.09 6.19 21.82
C TYR A 43 -14.41 4.83 21.68
N LEU A 44 -13.07 4.77 21.74
CA LEU A 44 -12.34 3.50 21.66
C LEU A 44 -12.54 2.64 22.90
N SER A 45 -12.68 3.24 24.08
CA SER A 45 -13.03 2.50 25.30
C SER A 45 -14.40 1.84 25.21
N GLU A 46 -15.40 2.56 24.69
CA GLU A 46 -16.73 2.01 24.45
C GLU A 46 -16.71 0.89 23.41
N ALA A 47 -15.95 1.07 22.32
CA ALA A 47 -15.81 0.06 21.26
C ALA A 47 -15.12 -1.22 21.74
N VAL A 48 -14.15 -1.12 22.66
CA VAL A 48 -13.46 -2.28 23.26
C VAL A 48 -14.28 -2.88 24.42
N GLY A 49 -15.09 -2.06 25.10
CA GLY A 49 -15.84 -2.45 26.29
C GLY A 49 -15.09 -2.24 27.61
N GLU A 50 -13.91 -1.60 27.58
CA GLU A 50 -13.09 -1.31 28.77
C GLU A 50 -12.22 -0.04 28.57
N PRO A 51 -11.73 0.60 29.65
CA PRO A 51 -10.82 1.73 29.55
C PRO A 51 -9.53 1.42 28.75
N VAL A 52 -9.15 2.30 27.82
CA VAL A 52 -7.95 2.12 26.98
C VAL A 52 -6.94 3.25 27.17
N LEU A 53 -5.67 2.93 26.98
CA LEU A 53 -4.55 3.86 26.90
C LEU A 53 -4.09 3.99 25.45
N LEU A 54 -3.83 5.23 25.02
CA LEU A 54 -3.46 5.54 23.65
C LEU A 54 -2.03 6.08 23.57
N SER A 55 -1.27 5.64 22.57
CA SER A 55 -0.11 6.38 22.10
C SER A 55 -0.31 6.81 20.65
N LEU A 56 0.11 8.02 20.31
CA LEU A 56 -0.10 8.62 19.00
C LEU A 56 1.20 8.63 18.20
N THR A 57 1.14 8.11 16.98
CA THR A 57 2.18 8.31 15.97
C THR A 57 1.65 9.20 14.86
N VAL A 58 2.36 10.29 14.56
CA VAL A 58 2.05 11.18 13.45
C VAL A 58 3.07 10.94 12.33
N GLY A 59 2.61 10.40 11.21
CA GLY A 59 3.45 10.20 10.02
C GLY A 59 3.82 11.51 9.31
N ALA A 60 4.70 11.42 8.32
CA ALA A 60 5.08 12.56 7.47
C ALA A 60 3.86 13.25 6.82
N ALA A 61 3.96 14.55 6.53
CA ALA A 61 2.89 15.31 5.89
C ALA A 61 2.60 14.79 4.46
N ARG A 62 1.40 14.23 4.25
CA ARG A 62 0.89 13.69 2.97
C ARG A 62 -0.63 13.88 2.88
N ALA A 63 -1.20 13.83 1.68
CA ALA A 63 -2.65 13.97 1.47
C ALA A 63 -3.48 12.87 2.17
N ASN A 64 -2.94 11.65 2.26
CA ASN A 64 -3.52 10.51 2.98
C ASN A 64 -3.13 10.45 4.47
N ARG A 65 -2.51 11.49 5.04
CA ARG A 65 -2.07 11.47 6.45
C ARG A 65 -3.27 11.30 7.38
N LYS A 66 -3.22 10.24 8.18
CA LYS A 66 -4.18 9.90 9.24
C LYS A 66 -3.43 9.63 10.54
N PRO A 67 -3.96 10.05 11.71
CA PRO A 67 -3.44 9.61 13.00
C PRO A 67 -3.47 8.09 13.10
N ILE A 68 -2.37 7.50 13.57
CA ILE A 68 -2.30 6.09 13.95
C ILE A 68 -2.13 6.05 15.46
N LEU A 69 -3.13 5.48 16.13
CA LEU A 69 -3.17 5.31 17.57
C LEU A 69 -2.82 3.87 17.90
N ASN A 70 -1.82 3.64 18.74
CA ASN A 70 -1.63 2.34 19.35
C ASN A 70 -2.51 2.25 20.62
N VAL A 71 -3.36 1.24 20.68
CA VAL A 71 -4.40 1.07 21.70
C VAL A 71 -3.99 -0.05 22.64
N HIS A 72 -3.96 0.25 23.93
CA HIS A 72 -3.59 -0.68 24.99
C HIS A 72 -4.68 -0.74 26.05
N ARG A 73 -4.77 -1.86 26.76
CA ARG A 73 -5.48 -1.96 28.03
C ARG A 73 -4.78 -1.15 29.12
N SER A 74 -5.48 -0.92 30.23
CA SER A 74 -4.93 -0.26 31.41
C SER A 74 -3.73 -0.98 32.04
N ASP A 75 -3.61 -2.29 31.82
CA ASP A 75 -2.47 -3.11 32.27
C ASP A 75 -1.26 -3.05 31.31
N GLY A 76 -1.37 -2.32 30.20
CA GLY A 76 -0.35 -2.19 29.17
C GLY A 76 -0.40 -3.26 28.07
N THR A 77 -1.34 -4.20 28.12
CA THR A 77 -1.55 -5.19 27.06
C THR A 77 -1.97 -4.50 25.76
N GLU A 78 -1.24 -4.72 24.67
CA GLU A 78 -1.57 -4.15 23.37
C GLU A 78 -2.82 -4.81 22.79
N ILE A 79 -3.81 -4.00 22.40
CA ILE A 79 -5.03 -4.43 21.73
C ILE A 79 -4.79 -4.39 20.21
N GLY A 80 -4.23 -3.28 19.71
CA GLY A 80 -4.10 -3.07 18.29
C GLY A 80 -3.87 -1.63 17.89
N PHE A 81 -4.05 -1.35 16.60
CA PHE A 81 -3.91 -0.02 16.04
C PHE A 81 -5.25 0.54 15.59
N ALA A 82 -5.56 1.77 16.01
CA ALA A 82 -6.70 2.52 15.50
C ALA A 82 -6.25 3.56 14.47
N LYS A 83 -6.87 3.52 13.28
CA LYS A 83 -6.74 4.54 12.23
C LYS A 83 -7.98 5.41 12.24
N VAL A 84 -7.79 6.73 12.25
CA VAL A 84 -8.89 7.71 12.24
C VAL A 84 -8.80 8.56 10.98
N GLY A 85 -9.81 8.52 10.13
CA GLY A 85 -9.91 9.47 9.02
C GLY A 85 -10.20 10.87 9.57
N LEU A 86 -9.58 11.91 9.03
CA LEU A 86 -9.84 13.30 9.45
C LEU A 86 -10.20 14.21 8.26
N THR A 87 -10.29 13.61 7.08
CA THR A 87 -10.59 14.27 5.81
C THR A 87 -11.48 13.35 4.98
N PRO A 88 -12.23 13.87 3.98
CA PRO A 88 -13.01 13.02 3.09
C PRO A 88 -12.18 11.90 2.44
N LEU A 89 -10.93 12.20 2.04
CA LEU A 89 -10.01 11.20 1.48
C LEU A 89 -9.61 10.13 2.50
N SER A 90 -9.12 10.54 3.67
CA SER A 90 -8.69 9.58 4.70
C SER A 90 -9.86 8.76 5.27
N ASN A 91 -11.07 9.32 5.34
CA ASN A 91 -12.29 8.58 5.66
C ASN A 91 -12.58 7.48 4.64
N ARG A 92 -12.50 7.79 3.33
CA ARG A 92 -12.65 6.76 2.29
C ARG A 92 -11.58 5.67 2.40
N LEU A 93 -10.33 6.05 2.63
CA LEU A 93 -9.21 5.10 2.77
C LEU A 93 -9.37 4.19 4.00
N VAL A 94 -9.82 4.71 5.14
CA VAL A 94 -10.07 3.91 6.35
C VAL A 94 -11.22 2.92 6.13
N ALA A 95 -12.33 3.37 5.56
CA ALA A 95 -13.46 2.49 5.23
C ALA A 95 -13.08 1.44 4.18
N HIS A 96 -12.23 1.82 3.22
CA HIS A 96 -11.71 0.90 2.21
C HIS A 96 -10.80 -0.16 2.81
N GLU A 97 -9.87 0.24 3.67
CA GLU A 97 -8.98 -0.68 4.39
C GLU A 97 -9.79 -1.68 5.22
N HIS A 98 -10.85 -1.25 5.90
CA HIS A 98 -11.75 -2.18 6.61
C HIS A 98 -12.34 -3.25 5.68
N ARG A 99 -12.86 -2.85 4.51
CA ARG A 99 -13.39 -3.80 3.51
C ARG A 99 -12.32 -4.73 2.98
N ALA A 100 -11.11 -4.22 2.74
CA ALA A 100 -9.98 -5.04 2.31
C ALA A 100 -9.65 -6.11 3.36
N LEU A 101 -9.54 -5.73 4.64
CA LEU A 101 -9.26 -6.67 5.72
C LEU A 101 -10.37 -7.74 5.86
N LEU A 102 -11.65 -7.37 5.70
CA LEU A 102 -12.74 -8.35 5.68
C LEU A 102 -12.60 -9.35 4.53
N SER A 103 -12.26 -8.89 3.32
CA SER A 103 -12.00 -9.76 2.18
C SER A 103 -10.83 -10.71 2.43
N LEU A 104 -9.75 -10.23 3.07
CA LEU A 104 -8.59 -11.06 3.40
C LEU A 104 -8.90 -12.10 4.47
N VAL A 105 -9.68 -11.75 5.50
CA VAL A 105 -10.16 -12.71 6.50
C VAL A 105 -11.01 -13.80 5.85
N SER A 106 -11.86 -13.43 4.89
CA SER A 106 -12.68 -14.40 4.15
C SER A 106 -11.86 -15.29 3.22
N ALA A 107 -10.80 -14.76 2.59
CA ALA A 107 -9.93 -15.52 1.71
C ALA A 107 -8.97 -16.45 2.48
N ALA A 108 -8.66 -16.11 3.74
CA ALA A 108 -7.81 -16.88 4.65
C ALA A 108 -6.48 -17.36 4.02
N PRO A 109 -5.65 -16.44 3.47
CA PRO A 109 -4.36 -16.81 2.87
C PRO A 109 -3.40 -17.39 3.92
N ASP A 110 -2.59 -18.37 3.54
CA ASP A 110 -1.62 -19.05 4.40
C ASP A 110 -0.17 -18.56 4.20
N GLY A 111 0.10 -17.85 3.11
CA GLY A 111 1.40 -17.32 2.71
C GLY A 111 1.70 -15.92 3.24
N PHE A 112 0.78 -15.28 3.97
CA PHE A 112 1.03 -14.04 4.71
C PHE A 112 0.01 -13.84 5.83
N THR A 113 0.31 -12.93 6.75
CA THR A 113 -0.61 -12.50 7.83
C THR A 113 -0.97 -11.03 7.65
N ALA A 114 -2.27 -10.74 7.62
CA ALA A 114 -2.82 -9.38 7.62
C ALA A 114 -3.46 -9.04 8.97
N PRO A 115 -3.63 -7.74 9.32
CA PRO A 115 -4.37 -7.35 10.52
C PRO A 115 -5.82 -7.83 10.45
N THR A 116 -6.38 -8.22 11.59
CA THR A 116 -7.80 -8.56 11.72
C THR A 116 -8.57 -7.31 12.13
N PRO A 117 -9.68 -6.95 11.46
CA PRO A 117 -10.50 -5.82 11.90
C PRO A 117 -11.18 -6.20 13.22
N LEU A 118 -11.01 -5.35 14.25
CA LEU A 118 -11.60 -5.54 15.58
C LEU A 118 -12.84 -4.66 15.77
N HIS A 119 -12.82 -3.45 15.19
CA HIS A 119 -13.96 -2.52 15.21
C HIS A 119 -13.90 -1.59 14.00
N HIS A 120 -15.07 -1.25 13.45
CA HIS A 120 -15.22 -0.19 12.46
C HIS A 120 -16.47 0.63 12.76
N GLY A 121 -16.34 1.95 12.80
CA GLY A 121 -17.46 2.85 13.08
C GLY A 121 -17.16 4.31 12.80
N VAL A 122 -18.02 5.19 13.29
CA VAL A 122 -17.94 6.64 13.01
C VAL A 122 -17.84 7.42 14.32
N TRP A 123 -16.80 8.24 14.44
CA TRP A 123 -16.61 9.18 15.55
C TRP A 123 -16.55 10.61 15.01
N ARG A 124 -17.46 11.49 15.44
CA ARG A 124 -17.56 12.89 14.95
C ARG A 124 -17.60 13.01 13.42
N GLY A 125 -18.36 12.14 12.76
CA GLY A 125 -18.45 12.09 11.30
C GLY A 125 -17.23 11.50 10.59
N ASN A 126 -16.24 11.01 11.33
CA ASN A 126 -15.02 10.42 10.79
C ASN A 126 -14.98 8.90 10.95
N GLN A 127 -14.44 8.20 9.95
CA GLN A 127 -14.28 6.75 9.97
C GLN A 127 -13.17 6.36 10.94
N VAL A 128 -13.43 5.36 11.77
CA VAL A 128 -12.47 4.79 12.72
C VAL A 128 -12.40 3.28 12.48
N LEU A 129 -11.18 2.77 12.27
CA LEU A 129 -10.88 1.35 12.16
C LEU A 129 -9.89 0.95 13.24
N LEU A 130 -10.29 0.07 14.15
CA LEU A 130 -9.40 -0.64 15.07
C LEU A 130 -9.07 -2.00 14.48
N MET A 131 -7.79 -2.34 14.41
CA MET A 131 -7.30 -3.61 13.86
C MET A 131 -6.26 -4.24 14.79
N SER A 132 -6.11 -5.56 14.74
CA SER A 132 -5.12 -6.28 15.53
C SER A 132 -3.69 -5.80 15.23
N ALA A 133 -2.84 -5.79 16.26
CA ALA A 133 -1.42 -5.53 16.06
C ALA A 133 -0.75 -6.75 15.42
N LEU A 134 0.04 -6.52 14.37
CA LEU A 134 0.96 -7.53 13.87
C LEU A 134 2.23 -7.49 14.71
N ARG A 135 2.39 -8.52 15.56
CA ARG A 135 3.58 -8.75 16.37
C ARG A 135 4.04 -10.18 16.12
N SER A 136 5.31 -10.32 15.76
CA SER A 136 5.97 -11.61 15.67
C SER A 136 6.76 -11.83 16.95
N ASP A 137 6.56 -12.98 17.58
CA ASP A 137 7.47 -13.55 18.59
C ASP A 137 8.75 -14.12 17.95
N ARG A 138 8.85 -14.04 16.61
CA ARG A 138 9.97 -14.55 15.82
C ARG A 138 10.85 -13.43 15.32
N GLN A 139 12.12 -13.76 15.15
CA GLN A 139 13.15 -12.86 14.66
C GLN A 139 12.77 -12.32 13.27
N GLN A 140 12.79 -10.99 13.14
CA GLN A 140 12.71 -10.36 11.82
C GLN A 140 13.95 -10.74 11.02
N VAL A 141 13.73 -11.27 9.82
CA VAL A 141 14.82 -11.64 8.92
C VAL A 141 15.03 -10.56 7.88
N ASN A 142 16.30 -10.25 7.59
CA ASN A 142 16.62 -9.55 6.36
C ASN A 142 16.37 -10.53 5.22
N GLY A 143 15.32 -10.31 4.46
CA GLY A 143 14.85 -11.31 3.51
C GLY A 143 14.72 -10.82 2.09
N GLN A 144 14.58 -11.82 1.23
CA GLN A 144 14.34 -11.68 -0.20
C GLN A 144 12.90 -11.24 -0.46
N LEU A 145 12.64 -10.88 -1.72
CA LEU A 145 11.31 -10.55 -2.22
C LEU A 145 10.30 -11.67 -1.88
N PRO A 146 9.21 -11.40 -1.16
CA PRO A 146 8.23 -12.41 -0.76
C PRO A 146 7.30 -12.78 -1.94
N ILE A 147 7.81 -13.57 -2.88
CA ILE A 147 7.13 -14.00 -4.11
C ILE A 147 5.81 -14.71 -3.82
N GLU A 148 5.81 -15.69 -2.91
CA GLU A 148 4.61 -16.47 -2.56
C GLU A 148 3.51 -15.58 -1.99
N ALA A 149 3.87 -14.63 -1.11
CA ALA A 149 2.91 -13.67 -0.58
C ALA A 149 2.31 -12.82 -1.71
N ALA A 150 3.12 -12.30 -2.63
CA ALA A 150 2.62 -11.51 -3.76
C ALA A 150 1.69 -12.33 -4.69
N ALA A 151 2.02 -13.59 -4.95
CA ALA A 151 1.17 -14.49 -5.73
C ALA A 151 -0.16 -14.81 -5.02
N GLN A 152 -0.11 -15.04 -3.70
CA GLN A 152 -1.32 -15.28 -2.92
C GLN A 152 -2.20 -14.05 -2.77
N ILE A 153 -1.62 -12.85 -2.63
CA ILE A 153 -2.39 -11.60 -2.68
C ILE A 153 -3.16 -11.52 -3.98
N ALA A 154 -2.56 -11.88 -5.11
CA ALA A 154 -3.29 -11.91 -6.39
C ALA A 154 -4.46 -12.90 -6.40
N ALA A 155 -4.35 -13.99 -5.64
CA ALA A 155 -5.32 -15.07 -5.55
C ALA A 155 -6.34 -14.92 -4.40
N THR A 156 -6.32 -13.83 -3.62
CA THR A 156 -7.38 -13.56 -2.61
C THR A 156 -8.74 -13.26 -3.24
N THR A 157 -8.76 -13.06 -4.56
CA THR A 157 -9.94 -13.08 -5.41
C THR A 157 -9.72 -14.06 -6.55
N LYS A 158 -10.80 -14.48 -7.20
CA LYS A 158 -10.68 -15.33 -8.39
C LYS A 158 -9.95 -14.55 -9.48
N ILE A 159 -8.78 -15.05 -9.89
CA ILE A 159 -8.06 -14.50 -11.03
C ILE A 159 -8.90 -14.72 -12.30
N GLN A 160 -9.14 -13.64 -13.03
CA GLN A 160 -9.83 -13.65 -14.32
C GLN A 160 -8.84 -13.37 -15.43
N VAL A 161 -8.93 -14.14 -16.52
CA VAL A 161 -8.17 -13.86 -17.74
C VAL A 161 -9.16 -13.28 -18.74
N VAL A 162 -8.94 -12.04 -19.13
CA VAL A 162 -9.77 -11.28 -20.07
C VAL A 162 -8.88 -10.40 -20.94
N SER A 163 -9.38 -9.97 -22.10
CA SER A 163 -8.69 -8.96 -22.91
C SER A 163 -8.56 -7.66 -22.12
N ILE A 164 -7.44 -6.96 -22.30
CA ILE A 164 -7.20 -5.66 -21.64
C ILE A 164 -8.37 -4.70 -21.90
N GLU A 165 -8.86 -4.62 -23.14
CA GLU A 165 -9.94 -3.71 -23.52
C GLU A 165 -11.28 -3.97 -22.81
N SER A 166 -11.53 -5.22 -22.39
CA SER A 166 -12.77 -5.62 -21.72
C SER A 166 -12.66 -5.64 -20.19
N SER A 167 -11.47 -5.38 -19.65
CA SER A 167 -11.25 -5.32 -18.21
C SER A 167 -11.92 -4.09 -17.56
N GLY A 168 -12.51 -4.28 -16.39
CA GLY A 168 -12.91 -3.19 -15.50
C GLY A 168 -11.73 -2.32 -15.07
N TRP A 169 -10.53 -2.89 -14.98
CA TRP A 169 -9.29 -2.14 -14.74
C TRP A 169 -9.08 -1.02 -15.77
N VAL A 170 -9.14 -1.32 -17.08
CA VAL A 170 -8.93 -0.29 -18.11
C VAL A 170 -10.09 0.70 -18.13
N ALA A 171 -11.31 0.24 -17.90
CA ALA A 171 -12.49 1.10 -17.82
C ALA A 171 -12.37 2.13 -16.69
N GLU A 172 -11.83 1.72 -15.53
CA GLU A 172 -11.53 2.61 -14.40
C GLU A 172 -10.45 3.64 -14.75
N LEU A 173 -9.36 3.20 -15.40
CA LEU A 173 -8.30 4.12 -15.83
C LEU A 173 -8.82 5.13 -16.85
N CYS A 174 -9.59 4.70 -17.85
CA CYS A 174 -10.20 5.59 -18.85
C CYS A 174 -11.06 6.67 -18.18
N ARG A 175 -11.89 6.29 -17.20
CA ARG A 175 -12.71 7.25 -16.43
C ARG A 175 -11.85 8.20 -15.60
N SER A 176 -10.78 7.69 -15.00
CA SER A 176 -9.88 8.46 -14.15
C SER A 176 -9.07 9.49 -14.95
N VAL A 177 -8.64 9.17 -16.17
CA VAL A 177 -7.87 10.10 -17.02
C VAL A 177 -8.71 11.11 -17.77
N GLU A 178 -10.03 10.95 -17.83
CA GLU A 178 -10.91 11.86 -18.55
C GLU A 178 -10.78 13.30 -18.03
N GLN A 179 -10.59 13.47 -16.72
CA GLN A 179 -10.37 14.78 -16.09
C GLN A 179 -9.05 15.46 -16.50
N PHE A 180 -8.10 14.71 -17.10
CA PHE A 180 -6.81 15.22 -17.55
C PHE A 180 -6.80 15.58 -19.04
N ARG A 181 -7.84 15.24 -19.81
CA ARG A 181 -7.92 15.60 -21.23
C ARG A 181 -7.98 17.13 -21.39
N ALA A 182 -7.28 17.66 -22.40
CA ALA A 182 -7.09 19.10 -22.60
C ALA A 182 -6.48 19.87 -21.40
N THR A 183 -5.71 19.19 -20.55
CA THR A 183 -4.93 19.81 -19.45
C THR A 183 -3.41 19.62 -19.65
N GLU A 184 -2.57 20.16 -18.76
CA GLU A 184 -1.11 19.92 -18.81
C GLU A 184 -0.74 18.44 -18.65
N ASP A 185 -1.63 17.61 -18.09
CA ASP A 185 -1.47 16.18 -17.86
C ASP A 185 -2.09 15.29 -18.95
N GLU A 186 -2.55 15.87 -20.08
CA GLU A 186 -3.19 15.14 -21.20
C GLU A 186 -2.32 14.00 -21.75
N ARG A 187 -0.99 14.11 -21.61
CA ARG A 187 -0.04 13.06 -22.01
C ARG A 187 -0.37 11.70 -21.38
N LEU A 188 -0.90 11.69 -20.16
CA LEU A 188 -1.28 10.45 -19.49
C LEU A 188 -2.50 9.79 -20.14
N ALA A 189 -3.50 10.58 -20.55
CA ALA A 189 -4.66 10.07 -21.29
C ALA A 189 -4.23 9.50 -22.66
N LEU A 190 -3.38 10.23 -23.39
CA LEU A 190 -2.84 9.77 -24.68
C LEU A 190 -1.98 8.50 -24.54
N ALA A 191 -1.22 8.36 -23.44
CA ALA A 191 -0.45 7.15 -23.17
C ALA A 191 -1.35 5.94 -22.90
N LEU A 192 -2.47 6.13 -22.19
CA LEU A 192 -3.48 5.09 -22.00
C LEU A 192 -4.13 4.70 -23.34
N ASP A 193 -4.54 5.68 -24.14
CA ASP A 193 -5.15 5.45 -25.46
C ASP A 193 -4.20 4.62 -26.36
N ARG A 194 -2.90 4.96 -26.40
CA ARG A 194 -1.87 4.20 -27.14
C ARG A 194 -1.67 2.79 -26.58
N PHE A 195 -1.70 2.62 -25.26
CA PHE A 195 -1.58 1.31 -24.63
C PHE A 195 -2.76 0.40 -25.03
N VAL A 196 -3.99 0.91 -24.99
CA VAL A 196 -5.18 0.16 -25.41
C VAL A 196 -5.13 -0.16 -26.90
N GLN A 197 -4.71 0.77 -27.76
CA GLN A 197 -4.52 0.48 -29.19
C GLN A 197 -3.49 -0.62 -29.45
N THR A 198 -2.44 -0.71 -28.62
CA THR A 198 -1.34 -1.66 -28.83
C THR A 198 -1.64 -3.04 -28.23
N TYR A 199 -2.30 -3.07 -27.07
CA TYR A 199 -2.46 -4.27 -26.26
C TYR A 199 -3.92 -4.63 -25.96
N GLY A 200 -4.91 -3.90 -26.48
CA GLY A 200 -6.32 -4.06 -26.13
C GLY A 200 -6.82 -5.50 -26.24
N ASP A 201 -6.51 -6.16 -27.36
CA ASP A 201 -6.90 -7.56 -27.62
C ASP A 201 -6.11 -8.59 -26.80
N LEU A 202 -4.99 -8.19 -26.18
CA LEU A 202 -4.14 -9.11 -25.42
C LEU A 202 -4.85 -9.50 -24.12
N GLU A 203 -4.99 -10.81 -23.91
CA GLU A 203 -5.48 -11.34 -22.64
C GLU A 203 -4.40 -11.19 -21.56
N LEU A 204 -4.82 -10.71 -20.39
CA LEU A 204 -3.99 -10.69 -19.18
C LEU A 204 -4.74 -11.29 -17.99
N PRO A 205 -4.01 -11.87 -17.02
CA PRO A 205 -4.59 -12.25 -15.74
C PRO A 205 -4.77 -11.01 -14.86
N PHE A 206 -6.00 -10.81 -14.37
CA PHE A 206 -6.38 -9.80 -13.40
C PHE A 206 -6.76 -10.47 -12.09
N GLY A 207 -6.18 -9.97 -11.00
CA GLY A 207 -6.44 -10.44 -9.65
C GLY A 207 -6.25 -9.31 -8.66
N ALA A 208 -6.21 -9.66 -7.38
CA ALA A 208 -6.04 -8.66 -6.35
C ALA A 208 -4.59 -8.15 -6.25
N TRP A 209 -4.41 -7.02 -5.60
CA TRP A 209 -3.10 -6.49 -5.25
C TRP A 209 -3.20 -5.68 -3.97
N HIS A 210 -2.08 -5.52 -3.26
CA HIS A 210 -1.97 -4.65 -2.11
C HIS A 210 -1.99 -3.18 -2.51
N GLY A 211 -1.37 -2.83 -3.64
CA GLY A 211 -1.35 -1.46 -4.15
C GLY A 211 -0.32 -0.53 -3.52
N ASP A 212 0.44 -1.00 -2.52
CA ASP A 212 1.66 -0.34 -2.01
C ASP A 212 2.63 -1.37 -1.42
N PHE A 213 2.77 -2.49 -2.13
CA PHE A 213 3.56 -3.63 -1.66
C PHE A 213 5.06 -3.31 -1.63
N GLY A 214 5.65 -3.25 -0.44
CA GLY A 214 7.06 -2.93 -0.29
C GLY A 214 7.60 -3.26 1.10
N PRO A 215 8.94 -3.26 1.28
CA PRO A 215 9.57 -3.57 2.57
C PRO A 215 9.13 -2.69 3.74
N TRP A 216 8.54 -1.53 3.48
CA TRP A 216 8.02 -0.61 4.51
C TRP A 216 6.61 -0.98 5.01
N ASN A 217 5.88 -1.80 4.24
CA ASN A 217 4.53 -2.27 4.56
C ASN A 217 4.50 -3.76 4.93
N LEU A 218 5.68 -4.34 5.20
CA LEU A 218 5.77 -5.72 5.66
C LEU A 218 6.95 -5.96 6.58
N ALA A 219 6.83 -7.02 7.37
CA ALA A 219 7.91 -7.60 8.16
C ALA A 219 8.03 -9.07 7.79
N LEU A 220 9.23 -9.47 7.37
CA LEU A 220 9.52 -10.86 7.08
C LEU A 220 9.77 -11.60 8.40
N THR A 221 9.04 -12.69 8.61
CA THR A 221 9.20 -13.58 9.76
C THR A 221 9.66 -14.95 9.28
N SER A 222 10.08 -15.81 10.20
CA SER A 222 10.45 -17.20 9.87
C SER A 222 9.27 -18.11 9.53
N ALA A 223 8.01 -17.65 9.66
CA ALA A 223 6.83 -18.37 9.16
C ALA A 223 6.30 -17.73 7.87
N ALA A 224 5.59 -16.62 8.01
CA ALA A 224 4.96 -15.91 6.92
C ALA A 224 5.22 -14.40 7.07
N PRO A 225 5.34 -13.65 5.96
CA PRO A 225 5.37 -12.19 6.00
C PRO A 225 4.12 -11.64 6.70
N MET A 226 4.34 -10.70 7.62
CA MET A 226 3.27 -9.87 8.17
C MET A 226 3.14 -8.63 7.28
N ILE A 227 1.95 -8.34 6.76
CA ILE A 227 1.72 -7.28 5.78
C ILE A 227 0.61 -6.34 6.27
N TRP A 228 0.83 -5.03 6.20
CA TRP A 228 -0.09 -4.00 6.70
C TRP A 228 -0.26 -2.85 5.72
N ASP A 229 -1.22 -1.97 6.01
CA ASP A 229 -1.58 -0.79 5.19
C ASP A 229 -2.30 -1.14 3.88
N TRP A 230 -3.41 -1.86 4.02
CA TRP A 230 -4.25 -2.35 2.92
C TRP A 230 -5.20 -1.28 2.34
N GLU A 231 -4.93 0.00 2.59
CA GLU A 231 -5.79 1.12 2.15
C GLU A 231 -5.86 1.29 0.62
N ARG A 232 -4.93 0.65 -0.12
CA ARG A 232 -4.85 0.68 -1.59
C ARG A 232 -5.18 -0.66 -2.25
N TYR A 233 -5.68 -1.61 -1.47
CA TYR A 233 -6.03 -2.94 -1.95
C TYR A 233 -7.10 -2.86 -3.04
N ASP A 234 -6.93 -3.61 -4.12
CA ASP A 234 -7.93 -3.69 -5.21
C ASP A 234 -8.03 -5.13 -5.70
N LEU A 235 -9.12 -5.48 -6.36
CA LEU A 235 -9.46 -6.84 -6.78
C LEU A 235 -9.20 -7.10 -8.25
N GLU A 236 -9.01 -6.05 -9.05
CA GLU A 236 -8.93 -6.18 -10.50
C GLU A 236 -7.74 -5.41 -11.07
N VAL A 237 -6.55 -5.95 -10.87
CA VAL A 237 -5.28 -5.38 -11.34
C VAL A 237 -4.45 -6.48 -12.01
N PRO A 238 -3.68 -6.17 -13.07
CA PRO A 238 -2.80 -7.15 -13.70
C PRO A 238 -1.89 -7.85 -12.69
N VAL A 239 -1.98 -9.19 -12.66
CA VAL A 239 -1.22 -10.03 -11.71
C VAL A 239 0.28 -9.79 -11.88
N GLY A 240 0.96 -9.50 -10.77
CA GLY A 240 2.38 -9.15 -10.75
C GLY A 240 2.67 -7.64 -10.62
N SER A 241 1.65 -6.78 -10.62
CA SER A 241 1.85 -5.34 -10.39
C SER A 241 2.51 -5.05 -9.03
N ASP A 242 2.16 -5.78 -7.96
CA ASP A 242 2.78 -5.64 -6.63
C ASP A 242 4.28 -5.94 -6.64
N VAL A 243 4.71 -6.96 -7.40
CA VAL A 243 6.13 -7.33 -7.42
C VAL A 243 6.97 -6.32 -8.17
N ILE A 244 6.41 -5.73 -9.23
CA ILE A 244 7.02 -4.62 -9.96
C ILE A 244 7.15 -3.40 -9.04
N HIS A 245 6.09 -3.08 -8.28
CA HIS A 245 6.11 -2.01 -7.28
C HIS A 245 7.22 -2.21 -6.25
N TYR A 246 7.32 -3.42 -5.70
CA TYR A 246 8.31 -3.74 -4.68
C TYR A 246 9.73 -3.48 -5.18
N VAL A 247 10.10 -4.04 -6.34
CA VAL A 247 11.49 -3.96 -6.82
C VAL A 247 11.87 -2.55 -7.28
N SER A 248 10.96 -1.82 -7.92
CA SER A 248 11.23 -0.47 -8.43
C SER A 248 11.36 0.54 -7.30
N HIS A 249 10.42 0.55 -6.34
CA HIS A 249 10.45 1.46 -5.20
C HIS A 249 11.51 1.07 -4.16
N GLN A 250 11.87 -0.21 -4.04
CA GLN A 250 13.03 -0.60 -3.23
C GLN A 250 14.33 -0.01 -3.80
N ALA A 251 14.53 -0.05 -5.12
CA ALA A 251 15.68 0.58 -5.75
C ALA A 251 15.69 2.10 -5.55
N LEU A 252 14.53 2.75 -5.76
CA LEU A 252 14.36 4.19 -5.50
C LEU A 252 14.78 4.57 -4.07
N ARG A 253 14.27 3.85 -3.06
CA ARG A 253 14.54 4.18 -1.66
C ARG A 253 15.98 3.91 -1.25
N ARG A 254 16.62 2.87 -1.80
CA ARG A 254 18.02 2.53 -1.47
C ARG A 254 19.01 3.53 -2.07
N GLN A 255 18.73 4.04 -3.27
CA GLN A 255 19.67 4.89 -4.01
C GLN A 255 19.29 6.37 -3.97
N GLY A 256 18.05 6.70 -3.57
CA GLY A 256 17.52 8.07 -3.61
C GLY A 256 17.35 8.62 -5.02
N ASP A 257 17.40 7.76 -6.05
CA ASP A 257 17.48 8.14 -7.45
C ASP A 257 16.41 7.44 -8.29
N LEU A 258 15.67 8.26 -9.04
CA LEU A 258 14.67 7.82 -10.00
C LEU A 258 15.28 7.03 -11.18
N SER A 259 16.55 7.27 -11.51
CA SER A 259 17.27 6.49 -12.53
C SER A 259 17.39 5.01 -12.16
N ALA A 260 17.55 4.71 -10.87
CA ALA A 260 17.64 3.35 -10.34
C ALA A 260 16.31 2.61 -10.49
N ALA A 261 15.21 3.27 -10.15
CA ALA A 261 13.86 2.73 -10.32
C ALA A 261 13.57 2.49 -11.80
N ARG A 262 13.95 3.44 -12.66
CA ARG A 262 13.84 3.30 -14.11
C ARG A 262 14.56 2.05 -14.59
N LYS A 263 15.86 1.90 -14.29
CA LYS A 263 16.66 0.73 -14.68
C LYS A 263 16.01 -0.59 -14.27
N VAL A 264 15.42 -0.67 -13.07
CA VAL A 264 14.69 -1.87 -12.64
C VAL A 264 13.48 -2.14 -13.55
N LEU A 265 12.69 -1.13 -13.87
CA LEU A 265 11.53 -1.25 -14.75
C LEU A 265 11.93 -1.69 -16.16
N GLU A 266 13.03 -1.14 -16.71
CA GLU A 266 13.45 -1.46 -18.09
C GLU A 266 14.08 -2.86 -18.21
N ASP A 267 14.92 -3.23 -17.24
CA ASP A 267 15.90 -4.32 -17.41
C ASP A 267 15.68 -5.50 -16.46
N SER A 268 15.21 -5.26 -15.23
CA SER A 268 15.43 -6.20 -14.12
C SER A 268 14.18 -6.62 -13.35
N CYS A 269 13.00 -6.06 -13.63
CA CYS A 269 11.75 -6.47 -12.97
C CYS A 269 11.19 -7.79 -13.52
N ARG A 270 11.50 -8.13 -14.79
CA ARG A 270 10.93 -9.30 -15.49
C ARG A 270 11.20 -10.64 -14.77
N PRO A 271 12.40 -10.94 -14.22
CA PRO A 271 12.61 -12.18 -13.47
C PRO A 271 11.68 -12.35 -12.27
N ALA A 272 11.47 -11.27 -11.50
CA ALA A 272 10.56 -11.28 -10.35
C ALA A 272 9.10 -11.42 -10.77
N LEU A 273 8.70 -10.72 -11.84
CA LEU A 273 7.37 -10.86 -12.44
C LEU A 273 7.09 -12.31 -12.89
N ARG A 274 8.06 -12.95 -13.55
CA ARG A 274 7.94 -14.37 -13.95
C ARG A 274 7.78 -15.31 -12.76
N GLN A 275 8.49 -15.05 -11.67
CA GLN A 275 8.39 -15.86 -10.46
C GLN A 275 6.99 -15.76 -9.84
N VAL A 276 6.43 -14.54 -9.72
CA VAL A 276 5.06 -14.35 -9.21
C VAL A 276 4.02 -14.98 -10.12
N LEU A 277 4.11 -14.78 -11.44
CA LEU A 277 3.19 -15.42 -12.38
C LEU A 277 3.24 -16.95 -12.28
N ARG A 278 4.43 -17.55 -12.13
CA ARG A 278 4.54 -19.00 -11.92
C ARG A 278 3.94 -19.47 -10.60
N ALA A 279 4.23 -18.77 -9.50
CA ALA A 279 3.68 -19.07 -8.18
C ALA A 279 2.14 -18.92 -8.15
N ALA A 280 1.59 -17.99 -8.93
CA ALA A 280 0.15 -17.81 -9.11
C ALA A 280 -0.50 -18.83 -10.07
N GLY A 281 0.25 -19.83 -10.57
CA GLY A 281 -0.27 -20.84 -11.50
C GLY A 281 -0.47 -20.35 -12.94
N LEU A 282 0.25 -19.30 -13.35
CA LEU A 282 0.12 -18.62 -14.65
C LEU A 282 1.41 -18.73 -15.52
N PRO A 283 1.95 -19.93 -15.76
CA PRO A 283 3.24 -20.09 -16.45
C PRO A 283 3.19 -19.65 -17.93
N GLY A 284 2.02 -19.70 -18.58
CA GLY A 284 1.84 -19.22 -19.96
C GLY A 284 2.17 -17.74 -20.10
N PHE A 285 1.66 -16.90 -19.19
CA PHE A 285 1.96 -15.47 -19.14
C PHE A 285 3.41 -15.21 -18.72
N ALA A 286 3.98 -16.00 -17.81
CA ALA A 286 5.39 -15.88 -17.41
C ALA A 286 6.37 -16.10 -18.58
N ASN A 287 5.96 -16.87 -19.59
CA ASN A 287 6.78 -17.17 -20.76
C ASN A 287 6.44 -16.31 -21.99
N ASN A 288 5.40 -15.45 -21.91
CA ASN A 288 4.98 -14.58 -23.01
C ASN A 288 5.60 -13.17 -22.87
N PRO A 289 6.56 -12.78 -23.72
CA PRO A 289 7.20 -11.47 -23.64
C PRO A 289 6.23 -10.29 -23.79
N MET A 290 5.21 -10.41 -24.65
CA MET A 290 4.21 -9.34 -24.82
C MET A 290 3.37 -9.14 -23.57
N ALA A 291 2.97 -10.23 -22.90
CA ALA A 291 2.25 -10.15 -21.64
C ALA A 291 3.09 -9.49 -20.55
N LEU A 292 4.38 -9.83 -20.45
CA LEU A 292 5.29 -9.21 -19.48
C LEU A 292 5.44 -7.70 -19.73
N ASP A 293 5.59 -7.29 -20.98
CA ASP A 293 5.71 -5.87 -21.34
C ASP A 293 4.40 -5.11 -21.05
N ALA A 294 3.25 -5.71 -21.39
CA ALA A 294 1.93 -5.14 -21.10
C ALA A 294 1.70 -4.97 -19.59
N ILE A 295 2.05 -5.95 -18.75
CA ILE A 295 1.90 -5.86 -17.29
C ILE A 295 2.78 -4.74 -16.70
N VAL A 296 4.01 -4.57 -17.20
CA VAL A 296 4.90 -3.48 -16.74
C VAL A 296 4.31 -2.11 -17.07
N ILE A 297 3.81 -1.92 -18.29
CA ILE A 297 3.20 -0.65 -18.70
C ILE A 297 1.88 -0.42 -17.96
N ALA A 298 1.07 -1.46 -17.75
CA ALA A 298 -0.16 -1.38 -16.98
C ALA A 298 0.08 -0.97 -15.51
N TYR A 299 1.11 -1.53 -14.87
CA TYR A 299 1.55 -1.08 -13.55
C TYR A 299 1.90 0.42 -13.55
N LEU A 300 2.69 0.86 -14.53
CA LEU A 300 3.11 2.27 -14.63
C LEU A 300 1.92 3.20 -14.84
N LEU A 301 0.98 2.85 -15.74
CA LEU A 301 -0.26 3.61 -15.96
C LEU A 301 -1.07 3.71 -14.66
N THR A 302 -1.25 2.59 -13.95
CA THR A 302 -1.99 2.56 -12.68
C THR A 302 -1.40 3.52 -11.65
N ILE A 303 -0.07 3.50 -11.49
CA ILE A 303 0.63 4.36 -10.54
C ILE A 303 0.65 5.83 -11.00
N ALA A 304 0.83 6.10 -12.29
CA ALA A 304 0.79 7.45 -12.84
C ALA A 304 -0.58 8.11 -12.64
N VAL A 305 -1.66 7.42 -12.99
CA VAL A 305 -3.04 7.91 -12.79
C VAL A 305 -3.31 8.23 -11.33
N ARG A 306 -2.88 7.35 -10.43
CA ARG A 306 -3.00 7.57 -8.99
C ARG A 306 -2.23 8.80 -8.52
N PHE A 307 -0.96 8.94 -8.89
CA PHE A 307 -0.14 10.06 -8.43
C PHE A 307 -0.57 11.40 -9.05
N THR A 308 -0.99 11.41 -10.32
CA THR A 308 -1.57 12.62 -10.93
C THR A 308 -2.86 13.01 -10.21
N SER A 309 -3.76 12.06 -9.92
CA SER A 309 -4.99 12.33 -9.17
C SER A 309 -4.71 12.86 -7.76
N ASP A 310 -3.79 12.23 -7.02
CA ASP A 310 -3.38 12.67 -5.68
C ASP A 310 -2.74 14.07 -5.70
N SER A 311 -2.07 14.45 -6.81
CA SER A 311 -1.42 15.75 -6.98
C SER A 311 -2.39 16.93 -7.09
N LEU A 312 -3.65 16.68 -7.50
CA LEU A 312 -4.71 17.69 -7.59
C LEU A 312 -5.20 18.15 -6.21
N THR A 313 -4.84 17.45 -5.13
CA THR A 313 -5.23 17.84 -3.77
C THR A 313 -4.39 19.02 -3.27
N PRO A 314 -4.90 19.85 -2.33
CA PRO A 314 -4.13 20.98 -1.79
C PRO A 314 -2.77 20.61 -1.18
N GLN A 315 -2.59 19.34 -0.77
CA GLN A 315 -1.35 18.79 -0.23
C GLN A 315 -0.52 18.02 -1.27
N GLY A 316 -0.90 18.05 -2.55
CA GLY A 316 -0.39 17.19 -3.62
C GLY A 316 0.95 17.60 -4.25
N ARG A 317 1.49 18.78 -3.94
CA ARG A 317 2.77 19.29 -4.50
C ARG A 317 3.94 18.28 -4.41
N PRO A 318 4.16 17.55 -3.30
CA PRO A 318 5.26 16.58 -3.22
C PRO A 318 5.11 15.38 -4.17
N VAL A 319 3.89 15.10 -4.63
CA VAL A 319 3.57 13.94 -5.49
C VAL A 319 3.60 14.31 -6.97
N GLN A 320 3.45 15.60 -7.32
CA GLN A 320 3.41 16.06 -8.71
C GLN A 320 4.71 15.75 -9.50
N ALA A 321 5.88 15.92 -8.89
CA ALA A 321 7.16 15.58 -9.52
C ALA A 321 7.27 14.07 -9.82
N LEU A 322 6.76 13.25 -8.90
CA LEU A 322 6.72 11.80 -9.07
C LEU A 322 5.72 11.39 -10.16
N ALA A 323 4.57 12.05 -10.25
CA ALA A 323 3.58 11.83 -11.31
C ALA A 323 4.17 12.11 -12.71
N ARG A 324 4.80 13.27 -12.89
CA ARG A 324 5.48 13.64 -14.16
C ARG A 324 6.57 12.64 -14.55
N TRP A 325 7.33 12.15 -13.57
CA TRP A 325 8.35 11.13 -13.83
C TRP A 325 7.75 9.82 -14.35
N HIS A 326 6.65 9.32 -13.76
CA HIS A 326 6.00 8.11 -14.26
C HIS A 326 5.48 8.28 -15.70
N GLN A 327 4.88 9.44 -16.02
CA GLN A 327 4.41 9.74 -17.38
C GLN A 327 5.54 9.66 -18.44
N LEU A 328 6.74 10.16 -18.10
CA LEU A 328 7.92 10.05 -18.97
C LEU A 328 8.36 8.60 -19.17
N VAL A 329 8.43 7.82 -18.09
CA VAL A 329 8.84 6.40 -18.16
C VAL A 329 7.85 5.58 -18.99
N ILE A 330 6.54 5.85 -18.89
CA ILE A 330 5.50 5.20 -19.71
C ILE A 330 5.72 5.47 -21.20
N SER A 331 5.96 6.74 -21.55
CA SER A 331 6.14 7.16 -22.94
C SER A 331 7.33 6.44 -23.58
N ASP A 332 8.47 6.42 -22.89
CA ASP A 332 9.69 5.74 -23.34
C ASP A 332 9.48 4.23 -23.51
N GLN A 333 8.72 3.58 -22.63
CA GLN A 333 8.42 2.15 -22.73
C GLN A 333 7.51 1.83 -23.93
N LEU A 334 6.44 2.62 -24.13
CA LEU A 334 5.54 2.45 -25.28
C LEU A 334 6.27 2.64 -26.61
N GLU A 335 7.16 3.62 -26.71
CA GLU A 335 7.97 3.83 -27.92
C GLU A 335 8.90 2.65 -28.19
N ARG A 336 9.58 2.12 -27.18
CA ARG A 336 10.45 0.93 -27.32
C ARG A 336 9.68 -0.31 -27.77
N THR A 337 8.47 -0.52 -27.27
CA THR A 337 7.61 -1.62 -27.71
C THR A 337 7.29 -1.49 -29.20
N VAL A 338 6.85 -0.31 -29.65
CA VAL A 338 6.52 -0.07 -31.06
C VAL A 338 7.74 -0.30 -31.95
N THR A 339 8.92 0.21 -31.58
CA THR A 339 10.15 -0.03 -32.34
C THR A 339 10.51 -1.52 -32.41
N ARG A 340 10.41 -2.26 -31.30
CA ARG A 340 10.66 -3.71 -31.28
C ARG A 340 9.64 -4.52 -32.08
N ALA A 341 8.40 -4.05 -32.19
CA ALA A 341 7.38 -4.69 -33.01
C ALA A 341 7.66 -4.50 -34.51
N LEU A 342 8.22 -3.35 -34.90
CA LEU A 342 8.64 -3.05 -36.28
C LEU A 342 9.94 -3.76 -36.70
N GLU A 343 10.79 -4.13 -35.74
CA GLU A 343 12.06 -4.82 -35.96
C GLU A 343 11.95 -6.36 -35.97
N ARG A 344 10.75 -6.93 -35.72
CA ARG A 344 10.51 -8.37 -35.86
C ARG A 344 10.22 -8.70 -37.33
N PRO A 345 11.04 -9.53 -38.00
CA PRO A 345 10.86 -9.89 -39.41
C PRO A 345 9.60 -10.71 -39.68
#